data_AF-A0A0C9U7T9-F1
#
_entry.id   AF-A0A0C9U7T9-F1
#
_cell.length_a   1.000
_cell.length_b   1.000
_cell.length_c   1.000
_cell.angle_alpha   90.00
_cell.angle_beta   90.00
_cell.angle_gamma   90.00
#
_symmetry.space_group_name_H-M   'P 1'
#
loop_
_entity.id
_entity.type
_entity.pdbx_description
1 polymer ?
#
loop_
_entity_poly.entity_id
_entity_poly.type
_entity_poly.pdbx_seq_one_letter_code
_entity_poly.pdbx_strand_id
1 'polypeptide(L)'
;YMHYQMNARALKRRIQAKVVSQHFERGRLERVYRHHVMNDFHCPFLTIDHAQTKALLKRGNKSVRALVAKFNSLVELMKDLKKRKKVPPKCRIPPLLQSKKLFRLDVNDDIWNDDGLGNNDASQPPGWLSNETIRKGIVALLQRDRANEELERLK
;
A
#
# COMPACT_ATOMS: atom_id res chain seq x y z
N TYR A 1 -6.06 4.50 24.56
CA TYR A 1 -5.10 4.74 23.47
C TYR A 1 -4.67 3.44 22.77
N MET A 2 -4.24 2.41 23.51
CA MET A 2 -3.86 1.11 22.95
C MET A 2 -4.93 0.49 22.03
N HIS A 3 -6.21 0.52 22.41
CA HIS A 3 -7.29 0.03 21.54
C HIS A 3 -7.37 0.76 20.19
N TYR A 4 -6.97 2.04 20.12
CA TYR A 4 -7.02 2.82 18.88
C TYR A 4 -5.87 2.38 17.96
N GLN A 5 -4.69 2.11 18.53
CA GLN A 5 -3.55 1.54 17.80
C GLN A 5 -3.87 0.15 17.27
N MET A 6 -4.46 -0.73 18.11
CA MET A 6 -4.88 -2.07 17.69
C MET A 6 -5.91 -2.01 16.56
N ASN A 7 -6.92 -1.13 16.68
CA ASN A 7 -7.93 -0.93 15.63
C ASN A 7 -7.31 -0.38 14.34
N ALA A 8 -6.41 0.60 14.44
CA ALA A 8 -5.70 1.16 13.29
C ALA A 8 -4.84 0.09 12.60
N ARG A 9 -4.15 -0.76 13.36
CA ARG A 9 -3.37 -1.89 12.85
C ARG A 9 -4.24 -2.91 12.12
N ALA A 10 -5.38 -3.26 12.70
CA ALA A 10 -6.35 -4.17 12.08
C ALA A 10 -6.91 -3.59 10.78
N LEU A 11 -7.28 -2.30 10.76
CA LEU A 11 -7.73 -1.61 9.55
C LEU A 11 -6.63 -1.60 8.48
N LYS A 12 -5.38 -1.31 8.86
CA LYS A 12 -4.24 -1.29 7.94
C LYS A 12 -4.00 -2.66 7.29
N ARG A 13 -4.00 -3.74 8.09
CA ARG A 13 -3.89 -5.12 7.57
C ARG A 13 -4.99 -5.46 6.57
N ARG A 14 -6.23 -5.02 6.84
CA ARG A 14 -7.36 -5.21 5.91
C ARG A 14 -7.18 -4.42 4.61
N ILE A 15 -6.65 -3.21 4.68
CA ILE A 15 -6.33 -2.41 3.50
C ILE A 15 -5.23 -3.12 2.69
N GLN A 16 -4.14 -3.53 3.32
CA GLN A 16 -3.04 -4.28 2.67
C GLN A 16 -3.57 -5.51 1.93
N ALA A 17 -4.31 -6.39 2.62
CA ALA A 17 -4.86 -7.61 2.03
C ALA A 17 -5.74 -7.31 0.81
N LYS A 18 -6.58 -6.27 0.88
CA LYS A 18 -7.42 -5.88 -0.26
C LYS A 18 -6.63 -5.33 -1.43
N VAL A 19 -5.69 -4.42 -1.18
CA VAL A 19 -4.90 -3.82 -2.26
C VAL A 19 -4.10 -4.91 -2.99
N VAL A 20 -3.54 -5.87 -2.25
CA VAL A 20 -2.84 -7.02 -2.81
C VAL A 20 -3.78 -7.91 -3.64
N SER A 21 -4.96 -8.28 -3.11
CA SER A 21 -5.97 -9.05 -3.87
C SER A 21 -6.34 -8.35 -5.18
N GLN A 22 -6.62 -7.04 -5.11
CA GLN A 22 -7.00 -6.26 -6.29
C GLN A 22 -5.88 -6.18 -7.33
N HIS A 23 -4.63 -6.13 -6.91
CA HIS A 23 -3.49 -6.13 -7.83
C HIS A 23 -3.39 -7.43 -8.60
N PHE A 24 -3.51 -8.57 -7.91
CA PHE A 24 -3.49 -9.88 -8.57
C PHE A 24 -4.72 -10.09 -9.47
N GLU A 25 -5.91 -9.63 -9.05
CA GLU A 25 -7.11 -9.64 -9.89
C GLU A 25 -6.93 -8.81 -11.17
N ARG A 26 -6.34 -7.60 -11.06
CA ARG A 26 -6.02 -6.76 -12.21
C ARG A 26 -5.01 -7.43 -13.15
N GLY A 27 -3.93 -8.00 -12.61
CA GLY A 27 -2.92 -8.69 -13.39
C GLY A 27 -3.48 -9.91 -14.14
N ARG A 28 -4.38 -10.67 -13.50
CA ARG A 28 -5.10 -11.79 -14.15
C ARG A 28 -5.92 -11.30 -15.34
N LEU A 29 -6.62 -10.19 -15.21
CA LEU A 29 -7.43 -9.60 -16.29
C LEU A 29 -6.59 -9.09 -17.45
N GLU A 30 -5.50 -8.40 -17.17
CA GLU A 30 -4.60 -7.92 -18.21
C GLU A 30 -4.02 -9.08 -19.03
N ARG A 31 -3.68 -10.20 -18.37
CA ARG A 31 -3.18 -11.40 -19.05
C ARG A 31 -4.25 -12.05 -19.95
N VAL A 32 -5.47 -12.23 -19.44
CA VAL A 32 -6.59 -12.79 -20.23
C VAL A 32 -6.91 -11.89 -21.43
N TYR A 33 -6.90 -10.57 -21.23
CA TYR A 33 -7.13 -9.60 -22.30
C TYR A 33 -6.02 -9.64 -23.36
N ARG A 34 -4.73 -9.59 -22.97
CA ARG A 34 -3.60 -9.67 -23.92
C ARG A 34 -3.61 -10.97 -24.71
N HIS A 35 -3.91 -12.08 -24.06
CA HIS A 35 -4.00 -13.39 -24.72
C HIS A 35 -5.15 -13.46 -25.73
N HIS A 36 -6.22 -12.69 -25.56
CA HIS A 36 -7.35 -12.67 -26.50
C HIS A 36 -7.19 -11.63 -27.63
N VAL A 37 -6.66 -10.44 -27.35
CA VAL A 37 -6.39 -9.41 -28.38
C VAL A 37 -5.37 -9.92 -29.41
N MET A 38 -4.45 -10.79 -29.00
CA MET A 38 -3.49 -11.42 -29.90
C MET A 38 -4.05 -12.62 -30.67
N ASN A 39 -5.14 -13.24 -30.21
CA ASN A 39 -5.60 -14.53 -30.74
C ASN A 39 -6.93 -14.50 -31.52
N ASP A 40 -7.95 -13.68 -31.20
CA ASP A 40 -9.21 -13.73 -31.97
C ASP A 40 -10.14 -12.50 -31.89
N PHE A 41 -10.80 -12.25 -33.01
CA PHE A 41 -11.88 -11.28 -33.23
C PHE A 41 -13.09 -11.54 -32.31
N HIS A 42 -13.50 -10.48 -31.60
CA HIS A 42 -14.80 -10.24 -30.93
C HIS A 42 -15.66 -11.47 -30.55
N CYS A 43 -15.44 -12.02 -29.35
CA CYS A 43 -16.36 -12.99 -28.74
C CYS A 43 -17.31 -12.29 -27.73
N PRO A 44 -18.65 -12.28 -27.95
CA PRO A 44 -19.62 -11.56 -27.10
C PRO A 44 -19.79 -12.13 -25.68
N PHE A 45 -19.45 -13.40 -25.44
CA PHE A 45 -19.57 -14.01 -24.11
C PHE A 45 -18.54 -13.44 -23.12
N LEU A 46 -17.33 -13.11 -23.61
CA LEU A 46 -16.22 -12.61 -22.77
C LEU A 46 -16.29 -11.09 -22.50
N THR A 47 -17.02 -10.32 -23.33
CA THR A 47 -17.24 -8.87 -23.08
C THR A 47 -18.13 -8.63 -21.86
N ILE A 48 -19.04 -9.56 -21.57
CA ILE A 48 -19.88 -9.59 -20.36
C ILE A 48 -19.01 -9.85 -19.12
N ASP A 49 -18.10 -10.83 -19.16
CA ASP A 49 -17.13 -11.11 -18.09
C ASP A 49 -16.25 -9.89 -17.80
N HIS A 50 -15.83 -9.18 -18.85
CA HIS A 50 -15.04 -7.96 -18.72
C HIS A 50 -15.84 -6.80 -18.10
N ALA A 51 -17.14 -6.65 -18.39
CA ALA A 51 -17.99 -5.65 -17.77
C ALA A 51 -18.27 -5.96 -16.29
N GLN A 52 -18.63 -7.21 -15.97
CA GLN A 52 -18.84 -7.68 -14.60
C GLN A 52 -17.58 -7.57 -13.76
N THR A 53 -16.43 -7.97 -14.31
CA THR A 53 -15.16 -7.89 -13.56
C THR A 53 -14.63 -6.47 -13.44
N LYS A 54 -14.83 -5.59 -14.44
CA LYS A 54 -14.58 -4.13 -14.28
C LYS A 54 -15.45 -3.52 -13.19
N ALA A 55 -16.72 -3.93 -13.07
CA ALA A 55 -17.59 -3.49 -11.99
C ALA A 55 -17.08 -3.98 -10.62
N LEU A 56 -16.57 -5.22 -10.53
CA LEU A 56 -15.93 -5.76 -9.32
C LEU A 56 -14.67 -4.97 -8.94
N LEU A 57 -13.79 -4.64 -9.90
CA LEU A 57 -12.62 -3.79 -9.65
C LEU A 57 -13.03 -2.39 -9.16
N LYS A 58 -14.02 -1.76 -9.79
CA LYS A 58 -14.53 -0.44 -9.34
C LYS A 58 -15.11 -0.51 -7.93
N ARG A 59 -15.87 -1.57 -7.61
CA ARG A 59 -16.42 -1.83 -6.27
C ARG A 59 -15.31 -2.07 -5.24
N GLY A 60 -14.29 -2.85 -5.60
CA GLY A 60 -13.10 -3.07 -4.80
C GLY A 60 -12.38 -1.76 -4.49
N ASN A 61 -12.17 -0.89 -5.49
CA ASN A 61 -11.53 0.41 -5.31
C ASN A 61 -12.32 1.33 -4.37
N LYS A 62 -13.66 1.36 -4.52
CA LYS A 62 -14.55 2.08 -3.58
C LYS A 62 -14.41 1.54 -2.16
N SER A 63 -14.32 0.22 -2.01
CA SER A 63 -14.20 -0.42 -0.70
C SER A 63 -12.85 -0.17 -0.02
N VAL A 64 -11.75 -0.11 -0.78
CA VAL A 64 -10.42 0.28 -0.26
C VAL A 64 -10.44 1.74 0.17
N ARG A 65 -11.00 2.64 -0.65
CA ARG A 65 -11.15 4.06 -0.30
C ARG A 65 -11.95 4.24 1.00
N ALA A 66 -13.03 3.47 1.19
CA ALA A 66 -13.81 3.52 2.42
C ALA A 66 -13.02 3.05 3.65
N LEU A 67 -12.20 2.00 3.51
CA LEU A 67 -11.32 1.55 4.61
C LEU A 67 -10.23 2.57 4.92
N VAL A 68 -9.65 3.20 3.91
CA VAL A 68 -8.67 4.28 4.07
C VAL A 68 -9.28 5.48 4.78
N ALA A 69 -10.49 5.87 4.42
CA ALA A 69 -11.20 6.94 5.11
C ALA A 69 -11.39 6.62 6.60
N LYS A 70 -11.84 5.40 6.93
CA LYS A 70 -11.98 4.94 8.32
C LYS A 70 -10.65 4.96 9.07
N PHE A 71 -9.57 4.50 8.43
CA PHE A 71 -8.23 4.55 9.01
C PHE A 71 -7.78 5.99 9.28
N ASN A 72 -7.91 6.88 8.30
CA ASN A 72 -7.52 8.28 8.43
C ASN A 72 -8.32 9.00 9.53
N SER A 73 -9.64 8.78 9.62
CA SER A 73 -10.47 9.31 10.71
C SER A 73 -10.00 8.84 12.08
N LEU A 74 -9.59 7.57 12.20
CA LEU A 74 -9.05 7.01 13.44
C LEU A 74 -7.70 7.65 13.80
N VAL A 75 -6.83 7.87 12.81
CA VAL A 75 -5.55 8.56 13.00
C VAL A 75 -5.75 10.02 13.43
N GLU A 76 -6.71 10.73 12.86
CA GLU A 76 -7.07 12.09 13.32
C GLU A 76 -7.55 12.10 14.76
N LEU A 77 -8.40 11.14 15.16
CA LEU A 77 -8.81 10.98 16.56
C LEU A 77 -7.59 10.75 17.48
N MET A 78 -6.62 9.95 17.04
CA MET A 78 -5.38 9.72 17.78
C MET A 78 -4.52 10.99 17.89
N LYS A 79 -4.49 11.84 16.86
CA LYS A 79 -3.84 13.16 16.91
C LYS A 79 -4.49 14.07 17.94
N ASP A 80 -5.82 14.13 17.97
CA ASP A 80 -6.53 14.96 18.93
C ASP A 80 -6.34 14.49 20.36
N LEU A 81 -6.33 13.17 20.60
CA LEU A 81 -6.02 12.62 21.92
C LEU A 81 -4.61 12.97 22.38
N LYS A 82 -3.63 12.98 21.47
CA LYS A 82 -2.25 13.40 21.77
C LYS A 82 -2.17 14.90 22.07
N LYS A 83 -2.85 15.75 21.29
CA LYS A 83 -2.93 17.21 21.55
C LYS A 83 -3.50 17.50 22.93
N ARG A 84 -4.52 16.75 23.35
CA ARG A 84 -5.15 16.86 24.68
C ARG A 84 -4.32 16.24 25.82
N LYS A 85 -3.08 15.78 25.55
CA LYS A 85 -2.19 15.12 26.52
C LYS A 85 -2.80 13.90 27.22
N LYS A 86 -3.81 13.24 26.61
CA LYS A 86 -4.44 12.01 27.12
C LYS A 86 -3.67 10.73 26.77
N VAL A 87 -2.43 10.89 26.32
CA VAL A 87 -1.59 9.84 25.74
C VAL A 87 -0.15 10.08 26.18
N PRO A 88 0.62 9.02 26.52
CA PRO A 88 2.04 9.17 26.84
C PRO A 88 2.82 9.93 25.75
N PRO A 89 3.79 10.79 26.11
CA PRO A 89 4.53 11.63 25.16
C PRO A 89 5.25 10.81 24.07
N LYS A 90 5.73 9.62 24.45
CA LYS A 90 6.48 8.68 23.60
C LYS A 90 5.61 7.96 22.57
N CYS A 91 4.28 8.07 22.63
CA CYS A 91 3.39 7.44 21.65
C CYS A 91 3.51 8.14 20.29
N ARG A 92 3.81 7.35 19.26
CA ARG A 92 3.85 7.80 17.87
C ARG A 92 2.50 7.66 17.20
N ILE A 93 2.25 8.57 16.28
CA ILE A 93 1.02 8.59 15.49
C ILE A 93 1.37 8.08 14.09
N PRO A 94 0.62 7.10 13.57
CA PRO A 94 0.81 6.62 12.21
C PRO A 94 0.60 7.73 11.16
N PRO A 95 1.30 7.69 10.01
CA PRO A 95 1.04 8.60 8.90
C PRO A 95 -0.35 8.35 8.29
N LEU A 96 -0.94 9.41 7.72
CA LEU A 96 -2.20 9.30 6.97
C LEU A 96 -1.96 8.61 5.63
N LEU A 97 -2.91 7.77 5.21
CA LEU A 97 -2.82 7.06 3.94
C LEU A 97 -3.42 7.88 2.80
N GLN A 98 -2.68 7.97 1.70
CA GLN A 98 -3.14 8.59 0.47
C GLN A 98 -3.73 7.54 -0.48
N SER A 99 -5.05 7.49 -0.57
CA SER A 99 -5.79 6.49 -1.37
C SER A 99 -5.38 6.41 -2.85
N LYS A 100 -4.89 7.52 -3.44
CA LYS A 100 -4.42 7.58 -4.83
C LYS A 100 -3.12 6.79 -5.05
N LYS A 101 -2.22 6.76 -4.05
CA LYS A 101 -0.91 6.11 -4.14
C LYS A 101 -0.99 4.60 -3.95
N LEU A 102 -1.93 4.12 -3.12
CA LEU A 102 -2.07 2.72 -2.73
C LEU A 102 -2.18 1.73 -3.90
N PHE A 103 -2.76 2.13 -5.04
CA PHE A 103 -2.92 1.23 -6.20
C PHE A 103 -1.64 1.04 -7.01
N ARG A 104 -0.57 1.77 -6.70
CA ARG A 104 0.77 1.60 -7.29
C ARG A 104 1.56 0.49 -6.60
N LEU A 105 1.22 0.16 -5.34
CA LEU A 105 1.92 -0.84 -4.54
C LEU A 105 3.43 -0.59 -4.49
N ASP A 106 3.84 0.67 -4.30
CA ASP A 106 5.24 0.97 -4.12
C ASP A 106 5.71 0.38 -2.78
N VAL A 107 6.91 -0.19 -2.76
CA VAL A 107 7.54 -0.73 -1.54
C VAL A 107 7.71 0.39 -0.50
N ASN A 108 7.86 1.63 -0.95
CA ASN A 108 8.02 2.80 -0.09
C ASN A 108 6.69 3.43 0.36
N ASP A 109 5.53 2.90 -0.05
CA ASP A 109 4.24 3.46 0.34
C ASP A 109 4.00 3.30 1.85
N ASP A 110 3.42 4.34 2.47
CA ASP A 110 3.10 4.37 3.91
C ASP A 110 2.18 3.23 4.37
N ILE A 111 1.52 2.55 3.42
CA ILE A 111 0.70 1.36 3.69
C ILE A 111 1.52 0.20 4.27
N TRP A 112 2.83 0.14 4.05
CA TRP A 112 3.69 -0.93 4.55
C TRP A 112 4.39 -0.59 5.88
N ASN A 113 4.35 0.67 6.30
CA ASN A 113 5.05 1.13 7.49
C ASN A 113 4.20 0.96 8.78
N ASP A 114 4.52 0.00 9.64
CA ASP A 114 3.78 -0.22 10.90
C ASP A 114 4.17 0.73 12.06
N ASP A 115 4.98 1.78 11.82
CA ASP A 115 5.35 2.76 12.85
C ASP A 115 4.12 3.45 13.46
N GLY A 116 4.11 3.56 14.79
CA GLY A 116 2.99 4.09 15.58
C GLY A 116 1.78 3.15 15.77
N LEU A 117 1.80 1.93 15.21
CA LEU A 117 0.69 0.98 15.28
C LEU A 117 0.89 -0.19 16.27
N GLY A 118 2.04 -0.28 16.93
CA GLY A 118 2.38 -1.36 17.88
C GLY A 118 2.94 -0.88 19.21
N ASN A 119 3.17 -1.84 20.11
CA ASN A 119 3.78 -1.63 21.43
C ASN A 119 5.31 -1.47 21.37
N ASN A 120 5.95 -1.67 20.21
CA ASN A 120 7.41 -1.57 20.09
C ASN A 120 7.86 -0.12 20.19
N ASP A 121 8.18 0.21 21.42
CA ASP A 121 9.37 0.88 21.91
C ASP A 121 9.70 2.25 21.37
N ALA A 122 9.94 3.13 22.34
CA ALA A 122 10.40 4.51 22.23
C ALA A 122 11.68 4.74 21.38
N SER A 123 12.23 3.69 20.76
CA SER A 123 13.39 3.72 19.88
C SER A 123 13.09 4.44 18.56
N GLN A 124 14.01 5.30 18.13
CA GLN A 124 13.91 6.01 16.85
C GLN A 124 13.80 5.01 15.68
N PRO A 125 12.92 5.24 14.68
CA PRO A 125 12.82 4.30 13.56
C PRO A 125 14.15 4.29 12.81
N PRO A 126 14.57 3.14 12.25
CA PRO A 126 15.85 3.04 11.57
C PRO A 126 15.92 4.04 10.40
N GLY A 127 17.13 4.48 10.06
CA GLY A 127 17.37 5.52 9.07
C GLY A 127 16.80 5.20 7.68
N TRP A 128 16.82 3.92 7.27
CA TRP A 128 16.21 3.50 6.00
C TRP A 128 14.68 3.66 5.97
N LEU A 129 14.02 3.76 7.13
CA LEU A 129 12.59 3.97 7.24
C LEU A 129 12.24 5.46 7.43
N SER A 130 13.06 6.18 8.18
CA SER A 130 12.77 7.56 8.62
C SER A 130 13.46 8.66 7.81
N ASN A 131 14.52 8.34 7.05
CA ASN A 131 15.32 9.31 6.32
C ASN A 131 15.21 9.11 4.80
N GLU A 132 14.65 10.12 4.12
CA GLU A 132 14.48 10.18 2.67
C GLU A 132 15.82 10.06 1.92
N THR A 133 16.87 10.72 2.40
CA THR A 133 18.20 10.70 1.78
C THR A 133 18.83 9.31 1.86
N ILE A 134 18.68 8.64 3.00
CA ILE A 134 19.16 7.26 3.17
C ILE A 134 18.42 6.32 2.21
N ARG A 135 17.08 6.44 2.08
CA ARG A 135 16.31 5.65 1.11
C ARG A 135 16.77 5.88 -0.32
N LYS A 136 16.93 7.14 -0.74
CA LYS A 136 17.40 7.48 -2.09
C LYS A 136 18.81 6.95 -2.35
N GLY A 137 19.69 7.03 -1.35
CA GLY A 137 21.04 6.47 -1.43
C GLY A 137 21.04 4.95 -1.62
N ILE A 138 20.22 4.22 -0.85
CA ILE A 138 20.07 2.76 -1.01
C ILE A 138 19.56 2.41 -2.42
N VAL A 139 18.53 3.11 -2.92
CA VAL A 139 18.00 2.85 -4.27
C VAL A 139 19.06 3.11 -5.34
N ALA A 140 19.80 4.22 -5.24
CA ALA A 140 20.86 4.55 -6.20
C ALA A 140 21.99 3.50 -6.19
N LEU A 141 22.37 3.01 -5.01
CA LEU A 141 23.38 1.96 -4.87
C LEU A 141 22.92 0.65 -5.52
N LEU A 142 21.68 0.21 -5.25
CA LEU A 142 21.11 -0.99 -5.87
C LEU A 142 20.96 -0.87 -7.39
N GLN A 143 20.66 0.33 -7.91
CA GLN A 143 20.60 0.57 -9.34
C GLN A 143 21.98 0.47 -10.00
N ARG A 144 23.02 1.02 -9.37
CA ARG A 144 24.40 0.88 -9.82
C ARG A 144 24.82 -0.60 -9.84
N ASP A 145 24.57 -1.32 -8.76
CA ASP A 145 24.98 -2.71 -8.63
C ASP A 145 24.27 -3.58 -9.68
N ARG A 146 22.97 -3.35 -9.91
CA ARG A 146 22.23 -4.00 -11.01
C ARG A 146 22.82 -3.68 -12.40
N ALA A 147 23.23 -2.44 -12.63
CA ALA A 147 23.83 -2.06 -13.91
C ALA A 147 25.18 -2.78 -14.13
N ASN A 148 25.97 -2.96 -13.07
CA ASN A 148 27.22 -3.70 -13.12
C ASN A 148 26.97 -5.19 -13.40
N GLU A 149 26.03 -5.82 -12.68
CA GLU A 149 25.64 -7.22 -12.92
C GLU A 149 25.20 -7.44 -14.37
N GLU A 150 24.41 -6.52 -14.93
CA GLU A 150 23.94 -6.64 -16.31
C GLU A 150 25.09 -6.45 -17.32
N LEU A 151 26.02 -5.55 -17.04
CA LEU A 151 27.22 -5.36 -17.87
C LEU A 151 28.13 -6.58 -17.85
N GLU A 152 28.22 -7.29 -16.72
CA GLU A 152 28.94 -8.57 -16.64
C GLU A 152 28.23 -9.68 -17.42
N ARG A 153 26.90 -9.73 -17.43
CA ARG A 153 26.14 -10.71 -18.24
C ARG A 153 26.26 -10.52 -19.74
N LEU A 154 26.49 -9.27 -20.19
CA LEU A 154 26.61 -8.93 -21.60
C LEU A 154 28.04 -9.12 -22.16
N LYS A 155 29.01 -9.42 -21.29
CA LYS A 155 30.37 -9.80 -21.67
C LYS A 155 30.48 -11.29 -21.94
#